data_AF-A0A820HLF5-F1
#
_entry.id   AF-A0A820HLF5-F1
#
_cell.length_a   1.000
_cell.length_b   1.000
_cell.length_c   1.000
_cell.angle_alpha   90.00
_cell.angle_beta   90.00
_cell.angle_gamma   90.00
#
_symmetry.space_group_name_H-M   'P 1'
#
loop_
_entity.id
_entity.type
_entity.pdbx_description
1 polymer ?
#
loop_
_entity_poly.entity_id
_entity_poly.type
_entity_poly.pdbx_seq_one_letter_code
_entity_poly.pdbx_strand_id
1 'polypeptide(L)'
;MSEKSSTSGSNCGESNSAANDIEESEEKIESNQKLKKKKKNALCQKEFAAPAADFVDNMPPPPIRDELQPIDYFYFLFGKQSTTLLTNQSNLYSVQKNPNKPARISETEMEYFIGILLMTGIYSFPKQRYFWSGDTRVESISSVMSRDRFLGIKKYLRVTDNSVQSNRTDINFDRANKVRPLLNI
;
A
#
# COMPACT_ATOMS: atom_id res chain seq x y z
N MET A 1 -38.08 -54.74 11.81
CA MET A 1 -39.34 -55.49 11.62
C MET A 1 -40.29 -54.55 10.89
N SER A 2 -40.55 -54.87 9.61
CA SER A 2 -41.59 -54.33 8.69
C SER A 2 -41.54 -52.82 8.39
N GLU A 3 -40.97 -52.34 7.28
CA GLU A 3 -41.41 -52.39 5.86
C GLU A 3 -42.79 -51.76 5.57
N LYS A 4 -42.79 -50.73 4.70
CA LYS A 4 -43.41 -50.67 3.36
C LYS A 4 -43.23 -49.23 2.81
N SER A 5 -42.33 -48.94 1.87
CA SER A 5 -42.35 -49.20 0.41
C SER A 5 -43.45 -48.44 -0.36
N SER A 6 -43.04 -47.57 -1.30
CA SER A 6 -43.39 -47.57 -2.75
C SER A 6 -43.01 -46.21 -3.38
N THR A 7 -41.99 -46.09 -4.26
CA THR A 7 -42.04 -46.07 -5.76
C THR A 7 -42.96 -44.95 -6.31
N SER A 8 -42.67 -44.17 -7.37
CA SER A 8 -41.85 -44.35 -8.58
C SER A 8 -41.79 -43.05 -9.42
N GLY A 9 -40.78 -42.94 -10.29
CA GLY A 9 -40.85 -42.33 -11.64
C GLY A 9 -40.89 -40.80 -11.73
N SER A 10 -39.85 -40.10 -12.21
CA SER A 10 -39.36 -40.01 -13.61
C SER A 10 -40.39 -39.42 -14.59
N ASN A 11 -40.18 -38.19 -15.08
CA ASN A 11 -40.10 -37.90 -16.52
C ASN A 11 -39.61 -36.46 -16.83
N CYS A 12 -38.87 -36.32 -17.93
CA CYS A 12 -38.45 -35.11 -18.62
C CYS A 12 -39.45 -34.70 -19.73
N GLY A 13 -39.27 -33.49 -20.30
CA GLY A 13 -39.82 -33.06 -21.61
C GLY A 13 -40.75 -31.84 -21.51
N GLU A 14 -40.28 -30.63 -21.82
CA GLU A 14 -40.27 -29.97 -23.16
C GLU A 14 -41.66 -29.59 -23.69
N SER A 15 -41.97 -28.29 -23.77
CA SER A 15 -42.12 -27.47 -25.01
C SER A 15 -43.56 -26.86 -25.02
N ASN A 16 -43.94 -25.72 -25.61
CA ASN A 16 -43.38 -24.84 -26.62
C ASN A 16 -44.11 -23.48 -26.67
N SER A 17 -43.39 -22.48 -27.19
CA SER A 17 -43.77 -21.36 -28.07
C SER A 17 -44.90 -20.37 -27.73
N ALA A 18 -44.54 -19.08 -27.77
CA ALA A 18 -45.12 -18.16 -28.75
C ALA A 18 -44.03 -17.17 -29.21
N ALA A 19 -43.80 -17.13 -30.52
CA ALA A 19 -42.88 -16.25 -31.21
C ALA A 19 -43.64 -15.07 -31.84
N ASN A 20 -42.85 -14.15 -32.43
CA ASN A 20 -43.19 -13.13 -33.44
C ASN A 20 -43.55 -11.72 -32.89
N ASP A 21 -43.07 -10.60 -33.43
CA ASP A 21 -42.18 -10.33 -34.56
C ASP A 21 -41.58 -8.92 -34.43
N ILE A 22 -40.47 -8.75 -35.13
CA ILE A 22 -39.61 -7.57 -35.35
C ILE A 22 -40.32 -6.53 -36.23
N GLU A 23 -40.10 -5.23 -35.97
CA GLU A 23 -39.87 -4.26 -37.05
C GLU A 23 -38.99 -3.08 -36.59
N GLU A 24 -38.09 -2.72 -37.49
CA GLU A 24 -36.87 -1.94 -37.36
C GLU A 24 -37.11 -0.51 -37.87
N SER A 25 -36.54 0.50 -37.21
CA SER A 25 -36.14 1.73 -37.91
C SER A 25 -35.05 2.47 -37.15
N GLU A 26 -33.90 2.57 -37.80
CA GLU A 26 -32.68 3.24 -37.40
C GLU A 26 -32.85 4.76 -37.30
N GLU A 27 -32.26 5.39 -36.27
CA GLU A 27 -31.69 6.73 -36.44
C GLU A 27 -30.46 6.93 -35.52
N LYS A 28 -29.31 7.13 -36.17
CA LYS A 28 -27.99 7.40 -35.61
C LYS A 28 -27.97 8.78 -34.93
N ILE A 29 -27.61 8.86 -33.65
CA ILE A 29 -26.92 10.05 -33.11
C ILE A 29 -25.79 9.63 -32.13
N GLU A 30 -24.63 9.47 -32.73
CA GLU A 30 -23.34 10.07 -32.37
C GLU A 30 -22.73 9.85 -30.97
N SER A 31 -21.63 9.07 -31.01
CA SER A 31 -20.65 8.82 -29.97
C SER A 31 -20.09 10.09 -29.32
N ASN A 32 -20.31 10.25 -28.02
CA ASN A 32 -19.53 11.20 -27.19
C ASN A 32 -18.73 10.45 -26.11
N GLN A 33 -17.83 9.57 -26.56
CA GLN A 33 -16.69 9.15 -25.74
C GLN A 33 -15.72 10.33 -25.65
N LYS A 34 -15.94 11.23 -24.67
CA LYS A 34 -14.92 12.20 -24.27
C LYS A 34 -13.75 11.43 -23.65
N LEU A 35 -12.80 11.02 -24.51
CA LEU A 35 -11.45 10.65 -24.08
C LEU A 35 -10.87 11.86 -23.35
N LYS A 36 -10.96 11.84 -22.01
CA LYS A 36 -10.18 12.72 -21.16
C LYS A 36 -8.72 12.38 -21.44
N LYS A 37 -8.07 13.19 -22.29
CA LYS A 37 -6.64 13.14 -22.55
C LYS A 37 -5.94 13.24 -21.20
N LYS A 38 -5.51 12.10 -20.64
CA LYS A 38 -4.54 12.10 -19.56
C LYS A 38 -3.31 12.79 -20.12
N LYS A 39 -3.00 14.00 -19.65
CA LYS A 39 -1.68 14.58 -19.82
C LYS A 39 -0.72 13.58 -19.20
N LYS A 40 -0.04 12.81 -20.05
CA LYS A 40 1.15 12.08 -19.62
C LYS A 40 2.10 13.17 -19.17
N ASN A 41 2.36 13.24 -17.88
CA ASN A 41 3.51 13.99 -17.40
C ASN A 41 4.70 13.27 -18.01
N ALA A 42 5.21 13.78 -19.13
CA ALA A 42 6.50 13.39 -19.65
C ALA A 42 7.50 13.87 -18.60
N LEU A 43 7.79 13.02 -17.62
CA LEU A 43 9.09 13.08 -16.99
C LEU A 43 10.03 12.81 -18.15
N CYS A 44 10.58 13.89 -18.71
CA CYS A 44 11.58 13.83 -19.75
C CYS A 44 12.62 12.85 -19.22
N GLN A 45 12.67 11.66 -19.83
CA GLN A 45 13.78 10.73 -19.67
C GLN A 45 14.95 11.42 -20.36
N LYS A 46 15.47 12.50 -19.77
CA LYS A 46 16.85 12.87 -20.02
C LYS A 46 17.63 11.62 -19.66
N GLU A 47 18.40 11.10 -20.61
CA GLU A 47 19.44 10.14 -20.29
C GLU A 47 20.18 10.67 -19.07
N PHE A 48 20.13 9.91 -17.99
CA PHE A 48 20.85 10.24 -16.79
C PHE A 48 22.33 10.08 -17.13
N ALA A 49 22.98 11.20 -17.44
CA ALA A 49 24.43 11.26 -17.43
C ALA A 49 24.84 11.21 -15.96
N ALA A 50 25.30 10.04 -15.52
CA ALA A 50 25.87 9.90 -14.19
C ALA A 50 26.99 10.95 -14.07
N PRO A 51 26.97 11.82 -13.04
CA PRO A 51 28.12 12.67 -12.78
C PRO A 51 29.34 11.77 -12.64
N ALA A 52 30.52 12.26 -13.06
CA ALA A 52 31.76 11.57 -12.79
C ALA A 52 31.78 11.23 -11.30
N ALA A 53 31.89 9.94 -10.98
CA ALA A 53 31.92 9.49 -9.61
C ALA A 53 33.29 9.89 -9.04
N ASP A 54 33.35 11.04 -8.39
CA ASP A 54 34.55 11.50 -7.67
C ASP A 54 34.82 10.66 -6.40
N PHE A 55 33.94 9.70 -6.11
CA PHE A 55 34.10 8.73 -5.03
C PHE A 55 35.13 7.67 -5.43
N VAL A 56 36.40 8.07 -5.37
CA VAL A 56 37.58 7.22 -5.66
C VAL A 56 38.09 6.51 -4.39
N ASP A 57 37.52 6.83 -3.23
CA ASP A 57 37.92 6.19 -1.98
C ASP A 57 37.42 4.75 -1.92
N ASN A 58 38.37 3.83 -1.73
CA ASN A 58 38.06 2.49 -1.26
C ASN A 58 37.35 2.63 0.08
N MET A 59 36.03 2.42 0.09
CA MET A 59 35.23 2.44 1.31
C MET A 59 35.93 1.54 2.34
N PRO A 60 36.25 2.04 3.55
CA PRO A 60 36.86 1.20 4.55
C PRO A 60 35.96 -0.02 4.78
N PRO A 61 36.52 -1.22 4.98
CA PRO A 61 35.71 -2.38 5.28
C PRO A 61 34.81 -2.03 6.47
N PRO A 62 33.51 -2.38 6.41
CA PRO A 62 32.60 -2.09 7.50
C PRO A 62 33.19 -2.67 8.79
N PRO A 63 33.08 -1.96 9.93
CA PRO A 63 33.61 -2.46 11.19
C PRO A 63 32.98 -3.82 11.47
N ILE A 64 33.78 -4.88 11.38
CA ILE A 64 33.35 -6.26 11.66
C ILE A 64 33.13 -6.34 13.16
N ARG A 65 31.90 -6.12 13.59
CA ARG A 65 31.45 -6.36 14.95
C ARG A 65 30.67 -7.67 14.92
N ASP A 66 31.36 -8.79 15.13
CA ASP A 66 30.79 -10.14 15.07
C ASP A 66 29.63 -10.36 16.08
N GLU A 67 29.51 -9.47 17.07
CA GLU A 67 28.45 -9.49 18.08
C GLU A 67 27.12 -8.89 17.59
N LEU A 68 27.13 -8.08 16.52
CA LEU A 68 25.95 -7.36 16.07
C LEU A 68 25.16 -8.15 15.03
N GLN A 69 23.86 -8.23 15.24
CA GLN A 69 22.92 -8.79 14.28
C GLN A 69 22.50 -7.72 13.26
N PRO A 70 22.04 -8.09 12.05
CA PRO A 70 21.56 -7.13 11.04
C PRO A 70 20.51 -6.14 11.57
N ILE A 71 19.67 -6.58 12.52
CA ILE A 71 18.65 -5.74 13.15
C ILE A 71 19.25 -4.63 14.03
N ASP A 72 20.44 -4.84 14.61
CA ASP A 72 21.11 -3.83 15.43
C ASP A 72 21.60 -2.67 14.57
N TYR A 73 22.15 -2.96 13.38
CA TYR A 73 22.50 -1.95 12.39
C TYR A 73 21.28 -1.16 11.93
N PHE A 74 20.14 -1.83 11.72
CA PHE A 74 18.90 -1.15 11.41
C PHE A 74 18.50 -0.18 12.52
N TYR A 75 18.57 -0.60 13.79
CA TYR A 75 18.24 0.28 14.92
C TYR A 75 19.25 1.39 15.17
N PHE A 76 20.52 1.25 14.76
CA PHE A 76 21.46 2.38 14.78
C PHE A 76 21.10 3.46 13.77
N LEU A 77 20.56 3.09 12.61
CA LEU A 77 20.14 4.04 11.59
C LEU A 77 18.75 4.62 11.86
N PHE A 78 17.82 3.77 12.28
CA PHE A 78 16.41 4.11 12.33
C PHE A 78 15.89 4.35 13.75
N GLY A 79 16.64 4.01 14.81
CA GLY A 79 16.27 4.26 16.20
C GLY A 79 14.98 3.56 16.67
N LYS A 80 15.01 2.88 17.82
CA LYS A 80 13.77 2.27 18.38
C LYS A 80 12.69 3.32 18.66
N GLN A 81 13.10 4.54 19.05
CA GLN A 81 12.18 5.64 19.33
C GLN A 81 11.38 6.08 18.09
N SER A 82 11.92 5.91 16.89
CA SER A 82 11.22 6.27 15.64
C SER A 82 9.99 5.41 15.42
N THR A 83 10.04 4.12 15.77
CA THR A 83 8.88 3.22 15.69
C THR A 83 7.76 3.70 16.61
N THR A 84 8.09 4.05 17.86
CA THR A 84 7.12 4.60 18.82
C THR A 84 6.55 5.93 18.34
N LEU A 85 7.39 6.83 17.85
CA LEU A 85 6.96 8.11 17.26
C LEU A 85 5.97 7.89 16.12
N LEU A 86 6.33 7.06 15.13
CA LEU A 86 5.48 6.74 13.98
C LEU A 86 4.15 6.15 14.42
N THR A 87 4.16 5.24 15.38
CA THR A 87 2.96 4.58 15.90
C THR A 87 2.01 5.60 16.53
N ASN A 88 2.52 6.43 17.44
CA ASN A 88 1.73 7.43 18.15
C ASN A 88 1.13 8.46 17.20
N GLN A 89 1.94 9.00 16.29
CA GLN A 89 1.50 10.04 15.35
C GLN A 89 0.52 9.50 14.30
N SER A 90 0.72 8.27 13.84
CA SER A 90 -0.21 7.63 12.91
C SER A 90 -1.56 7.32 13.57
N ASN A 91 -1.56 6.86 14.83
CA ASN A 91 -2.79 6.65 15.59
C ASN A 91 -3.52 7.95 15.87
N LEU A 92 -2.82 9.00 16.30
CA LEU A 92 -3.39 10.33 16.51
C LEU A 92 -4.07 10.83 15.23
N TYR A 93 -3.38 10.76 14.10
CA TYR A 93 -3.95 11.15 12.81
C TYR A 93 -5.15 10.29 12.39
N SER A 94 -5.16 9.00 12.74
CA SER A 94 -6.31 8.14 12.46
C SER A 94 -7.56 8.57 13.22
N VAL A 95 -7.42 8.98 14.48
CA VAL A 95 -8.51 9.52 15.31
C VAL A 95 -8.98 10.84 14.74
N GLN A 96 -8.07 11.74 14.38
CA GLN A 96 -8.42 13.04 13.78
C GLN A 96 -9.19 12.89 12.46
N LYS A 97 -8.88 11.86 11.65
CA LYS A 97 -9.54 11.65 10.36
C LYS A 97 -10.83 10.84 10.42
N ASN A 98 -10.92 9.86 11.32
CA ASN A 98 -12.13 9.08 11.51
C ASN A 98 -12.25 8.64 12.97
N PRO A 99 -12.83 9.49 13.84
CA PRO A 99 -12.98 9.19 15.27
C PRO A 99 -13.77 7.90 15.54
N ASN A 100 -14.72 7.56 14.66
CA ASN A 100 -15.58 6.39 14.81
C ASN A 100 -14.86 5.07 14.50
N LYS A 101 -13.79 5.11 13.71
CA LYS A 101 -13.02 3.92 13.32
C LYS A 101 -11.52 4.23 13.25
N PRO A 102 -10.86 4.45 14.41
CA PRO A 102 -9.43 4.70 14.46
C PRO A 102 -8.63 3.46 14.04
N ALA A 103 -7.41 3.67 13.56
CA ALA A 103 -6.57 2.60 13.02
C ALA A 103 -6.07 1.63 14.10
N ARG A 104 -5.85 2.13 15.33
CA ARG A 104 -5.35 1.36 16.49
C ARG A 104 -4.17 0.47 16.10
N ILE A 105 -3.10 1.10 15.65
CA ILE A 105 -1.84 0.48 15.21
C ILE A 105 -1.02 0.18 16.45
N SER A 106 -0.56 -1.05 16.63
CA SER A 106 0.41 -1.38 17.69
C SER A 106 1.85 -1.08 17.24
N GLU A 107 2.78 -0.96 18.18
CA GLU A 107 4.21 -0.79 17.84
C GLU A 107 4.74 -1.99 17.04
N THR A 108 4.36 -3.21 17.42
CA THR A 108 4.71 -4.44 16.69
C THR A 108 4.18 -4.43 15.26
N GLU A 109 2.95 -3.95 15.03
CA GLU A 109 2.43 -3.80 13.67
C GLU A 109 3.20 -2.74 12.87
N MET A 110 3.69 -1.69 13.52
CA MET A 110 4.53 -0.69 12.88
C MET A 110 5.90 -1.27 12.50
N GLU A 111 6.51 -2.09 13.35
CA GLU A 111 7.75 -2.82 13.04
C GLU A 111 7.57 -3.74 11.84
N TYR A 112 6.49 -4.53 11.82
CA TYR A 112 6.14 -5.39 10.67
C TYR A 112 5.91 -4.56 9.41
N PHE A 113 5.21 -3.43 9.52
CA PHE A 113 4.98 -2.53 8.40
C PHE A 113 6.29 -1.99 7.81
N ILE A 114 7.23 -1.56 8.66
CA ILE A 114 8.55 -1.09 8.24
C ILE A 114 9.36 -2.23 7.61
N GLY A 115 9.36 -3.41 8.21
CA GLY A 115 9.99 -4.61 7.65
C GLY A 115 9.45 -4.96 6.27
N ILE A 116 8.13 -4.89 6.08
CA ILE A 116 7.52 -5.07 4.75
C ILE A 116 7.99 -3.98 3.77
N LEU A 117 8.09 -2.72 4.18
CA LEU A 117 8.60 -1.65 3.30
C LEU A 117 10.04 -1.95 2.83
N LEU A 118 10.91 -2.41 3.72
CA LEU A 118 12.27 -2.84 3.36
C LEU A 118 12.24 -3.99 2.34
N MET A 119 11.41 -5.01 2.58
CA MET A 119 11.26 -6.13 1.65
C MET A 119 10.72 -5.67 0.28
N THR A 120 9.78 -4.72 0.24
CA THR A 120 9.31 -4.15 -1.03
C THR A 120 10.36 -3.31 -1.76
N GLY A 121 11.44 -2.90 -1.10
CA GLY A 121 12.59 -2.28 -1.75
C GLY A 121 13.46 -3.30 -2.49
N ILE A 122 13.46 -4.56 -2.04
CA ILE A 122 14.18 -5.67 -2.67
C ILE A 122 13.40 -6.20 -3.88
N TYR A 123 12.09 -6.37 -3.72
CA TYR A 123 11.21 -6.86 -4.78
C TYR A 123 10.61 -5.72 -5.61
N SER A 124 10.92 -5.67 -6.91
CA SER A 124 10.34 -4.67 -7.80
C SER A 124 8.99 -5.15 -8.38
N PHE A 125 7.88 -4.71 -7.79
CA PHE A 125 6.54 -4.89 -8.37
C PHE A 125 5.86 -3.57 -8.71
N PRO A 126 5.10 -3.49 -9.83
CA PRO A 126 4.48 -2.25 -10.26
C PRO A 126 3.36 -1.75 -9.32
N LYS A 127 2.79 -2.63 -8.50
CA LYS A 127 1.79 -2.28 -7.47
C LYS A 127 2.02 -3.11 -6.23
N GLN A 128 1.88 -2.46 -5.07
CA GLN A 128 2.02 -3.13 -3.78
C GLN A 128 1.03 -4.27 -3.57
N ARG A 129 -0.17 -4.21 -4.18
CA ARG A 129 -1.17 -5.28 -4.01
C ARG A 129 -0.70 -6.65 -4.51
N TYR A 130 0.27 -6.68 -5.44
CA TYR A 130 0.78 -7.91 -6.02
C TYR A 130 1.49 -8.80 -5.01
N PHE A 131 2.09 -8.24 -3.95
CA PHE A 131 2.70 -9.04 -2.87
C PHE A 131 1.72 -10.01 -2.19
N TRP A 132 0.40 -9.76 -2.29
CA TRP A 132 -0.67 -10.58 -1.71
C TRP A 132 -1.57 -11.24 -2.78
N SER A 133 -1.30 -11.06 -4.07
CA SER A 133 -2.07 -11.68 -5.16
C SER A 133 -1.60 -13.11 -5.37
N GLY A 134 -2.51 -14.06 -5.65
CA GLY A 134 -2.20 -15.49 -5.77
C GLY A 134 -0.98 -15.80 -6.64
N ASP A 135 -0.97 -15.30 -7.89
CA ASP A 135 0.09 -15.59 -8.87
C ASP A 135 1.44 -14.93 -8.55
N THR A 136 1.44 -13.87 -7.72
CA THR A 136 2.63 -13.06 -7.39
C THR A 136 2.88 -13.00 -5.89
N ARG A 137 2.34 -13.97 -5.15
CA ARG A 137 2.33 -13.95 -3.69
C ARG A 137 3.74 -14.12 -3.17
N VAL A 138 4.15 -13.19 -2.30
CA VAL A 138 5.41 -13.32 -1.56
C VAL A 138 5.08 -13.78 -0.15
N GLU A 139 5.40 -15.03 0.18
CA GLU A 139 5.04 -15.65 1.46
C GLU A 139 5.57 -14.84 2.65
N SER A 140 6.82 -14.38 2.58
CA SER A 140 7.48 -13.59 3.64
C SER A 140 6.83 -12.23 3.92
N ILE A 141 6.04 -11.70 2.99
CA ILE A 141 5.27 -10.45 3.19
C ILE A 141 3.83 -10.78 3.58
N SER A 142 3.22 -11.70 2.83
CA SER A 142 1.78 -11.97 2.95
C SER A 142 1.40 -12.75 4.20
N SER A 143 2.33 -13.53 4.79
CA SER A 143 2.13 -14.21 6.07
C SER A 143 2.20 -13.27 7.28
N VAL A 144 2.99 -12.19 7.18
CA VAL A 144 3.24 -11.26 8.30
C VAL A 144 2.06 -10.34 8.54
N MET A 145 1.45 -9.81 7.48
CA MET A 145 0.34 -8.86 7.59
C MET A 145 -0.59 -8.99 6.38
N SER A 146 -1.89 -8.84 6.60
CA SER A 146 -2.85 -8.81 5.49
C SER A 146 -2.68 -7.55 4.63
N ARG A 147 -2.98 -7.68 3.33
CA ARG A 147 -2.94 -6.56 2.37
C ARG A 147 -3.71 -5.34 2.87
N ASP A 148 -4.91 -5.57 3.38
CA ASP A 148 -5.81 -4.48 3.77
C ASP A 148 -5.35 -3.81 5.06
N ARG A 149 -4.71 -4.55 5.97
CA ARG A 149 -4.08 -3.97 7.16
C ARG A 149 -2.87 -3.12 6.78
N PHE A 150 -1.99 -3.62 5.91
CA PHE A 150 -0.83 -2.87 5.40
C PHE A 150 -1.27 -1.55 4.73
N LEU A 151 -2.26 -1.62 3.83
CA LEU A 151 -2.80 -0.42 3.16
C LEU A 151 -3.49 0.53 4.15
N GLY A 152 -4.15 -0.02 5.18
CA GLY A 152 -4.73 0.74 6.28
C GLY A 152 -3.69 1.53 7.07
N ILE A 153 -2.59 0.89 7.48
CA ILE A 153 -1.48 1.55 8.17
C ILE A 153 -0.86 2.61 7.27
N LYS A 154 -0.54 2.25 6.01
CA LYS A 154 0.04 3.18 5.02
C LYS A 154 -0.80 4.45 4.83
N LYS A 155 -2.13 4.33 4.87
CA LYS A 155 -3.06 5.47 4.73
C LYS A 155 -2.90 6.49 5.87
N TYR A 156 -2.66 6.01 7.09
CA TYR A 156 -2.59 6.86 8.29
C TYR A 156 -1.16 7.17 8.74
N LEU A 157 -0.13 6.66 8.05
CA LEU A 157 1.27 6.87 8.39
C LEU A 157 1.61 8.37 8.50
N ARG A 158 1.99 8.82 9.70
CA ARG A 158 2.40 10.19 9.99
C ARG A 158 3.57 10.21 10.97
N VAL A 159 4.36 11.27 10.87
CA VAL A 159 5.54 11.56 11.69
C VAL A 159 5.29 12.74 12.64
N THR A 160 4.40 13.65 12.25
CA THR A 160 4.10 14.88 12.98
C THR A 160 2.59 15.09 13.01
N ASP A 161 2.09 15.71 14.08
CA ASP A 161 0.72 16.20 14.15
C ASP A 161 0.54 17.40 13.19
N ASN A 162 -0.41 17.29 12.27
CA ASN A 162 -0.71 18.37 11.33
C ASN A 162 -1.40 19.56 12.01
N SER A 163 -1.95 19.40 13.22
CA SER A 163 -2.58 20.50 13.97
C SER A 163 -1.56 21.56 14.42
N VAL A 164 -0.29 21.18 14.53
CA VAL A 164 0.81 22.01 15.03
C VAL A 164 1.53 22.76 13.89
N GLN A 165 1.18 22.49 12.63
CA GLN A 165 1.87 23.11 11.50
C GLN A 165 1.53 24.61 11.39
N SER A 166 2.55 25.45 11.54
CA SER A 166 2.48 26.90 11.29
C SER A 166 2.08 27.22 9.84
N ASN A 167 1.49 28.40 9.63
CA ASN A 167 1.12 28.87 8.31
C ASN A 167 2.37 29.16 7.47
N ARG A 168 2.24 29.03 6.15
CA ARG A 168 3.35 29.25 5.21
C ARG A 168 3.92 30.67 5.23
N THR A 169 3.13 31.62 5.73
CA THR A 169 3.48 33.04 5.84
C THR A 169 4.22 33.37 7.13
N ASP A 170 4.27 32.44 8.09
CA ASP A 170 4.90 32.68 9.37
C ASP A 170 6.43 32.67 9.23
N ILE A 171 7.11 33.59 9.91
CA ILE A 171 8.58 33.68 9.93
C ILE A 171 9.22 32.36 10.40
N ASN A 172 8.56 31.65 11.32
CA ASN A 172 9.02 30.39 11.88
C ASN A 172 8.56 29.16 11.09
N PHE A 173 8.09 29.33 9.83
CA PHE A 173 7.59 28.21 9.03
C PHE A 173 8.72 27.23 8.67
N ASP A 174 8.66 26.05 9.27
CA ASP A 174 9.54 24.94 8.92
C ASP A 174 9.01 24.13 7.73
N ARG A 175 9.70 24.24 6.59
CA ARG A 175 9.41 23.44 5.38
C ARG A 175 9.50 21.93 5.62
N ALA A 176 10.36 21.50 6.54
CA ALA A 176 10.57 20.08 6.85
C ALA A 176 9.74 19.59 8.06
N ASN A 177 8.78 20.38 8.56
CA ASN A 177 8.01 20.05 9.78
C ASN A 177 7.42 18.61 9.77
N LYS A 178 7.03 18.12 8.58
CA LYS A 178 6.43 16.78 8.42
C LYS A 178 7.39 15.61 8.62
N VAL A 179 8.70 15.86 8.63
CA VAL A 179 9.74 14.83 8.86
C VAL A 179 10.68 15.23 9.98
N ARG A 180 10.63 16.48 10.45
CA ARG A 180 11.50 17.04 11.47
C ARG A 180 11.61 16.17 12.73
N PRO A 181 10.51 15.61 13.28
CA PRO A 181 10.61 14.74 14.45
C PRO A 181 11.51 13.52 14.26
N LEU A 182 11.60 12.94 13.05
CA LEU A 182 12.51 11.82 12.78
C LEU A 182 13.98 12.25 12.68
N LEU A 183 14.24 13.51 12.30
CA LEU A 183 15.61 14.02 12.16
C LEU A 183 16.24 14.41 13.51
N ASN A 184 15.42 14.55 14.55
CA ASN A 184 15.81 15.02 15.87
C ASN A 184 15.78 13.89 16.92
N ILE A 185 15.70 12.63 16.48
CA ILE A 185 15.76 11.43 17.33
C ILE A 185 17.21 11.04 17.59
#